data_AF-A0A3P2EG08-F1
#
_entry.id   AF-A0A3P2EG08-F1
#
_cell.length_a   1.000
_cell.length_b   1.000
_cell.length_c   1.000
_cell.angle_alpha   90.00
_cell.angle_beta   90.00
_cell.angle_gamma   90.00
#
_symmetry.space_group_name_H-M   'P 1'
#
loop_
_entity.id
_entity.type
_entity.pdbx_description
1 polymer ?
#
loop_
_entity_poly.entity_id
_entity_poly.type
_entity_poly.pdbx_seq_one_letter_code
_entity_poly.pdbx_strand_id
1 'polypeptide(L)'
;MMDKYSDQIARISGMNYKEIIDLHFALQEEIKRQYKLRKNKENFNNVIKLCEKSIAISSLVIEAMKKKHKAECNEYARFTGRISPLKFVYPNHYAAGRLSGLLRKQGDLDQVAYIENKMAREGWGSQRQVDLLDL
;
A
#
# COMPACT_ATOMS: atom_id res chain seq x y z
N MET A 1 -10.04 -22.17 -0.71
CA MET A 1 -8.83 -21.59 -0.07
C MET A 1 -9.30 -20.43 0.79
N MET A 2 -9.25 -20.58 2.12
CA MET A 2 -9.69 -19.56 3.07
C MET A 2 -8.95 -18.25 2.84
N ASP A 3 -9.71 -17.17 2.95
CA ASP A 3 -9.28 -15.83 2.67
C ASP A 3 -8.35 -15.31 3.78
N LYS A 4 -7.08 -15.68 3.71
CA LYS A 4 -6.06 -15.44 4.75
C LYS A 4 -6.03 -13.98 5.26
N TYR A 5 -6.34 -13.02 4.40
CA TYR A 5 -6.31 -11.59 4.76
C TYR A 5 -7.73 -10.98 4.87
N SER A 6 -8.77 -11.77 4.58
CA SER A 6 -10.20 -11.57 4.87
C SER A 6 -10.45 -10.74 6.12
N ASP A 7 -10.23 -11.41 7.23
CA ASP A 7 -10.61 -10.95 8.56
C ASP A 7 -9.77 -9.75 9.00
N GLN A 8 -8.48 -9.73 8.62
CA GLN A 8 -7.59 -8.59 8.90
C GLN A 8 -8.06 -7.33 8.17
N ILE A 9 -8.46 -7.44 6.91
CA ILE A 9 -8.98 -6.32 6.14
C ILE A 9 -10.34 -5.87 6.70
N ALA A 10 -11.22 -6.79 7.09
CA ALA A 10 -12.53 -6.45 7.64
C ALA A 10 -12.43 -5.61 8.92
N ARG A 11 -11.40 -5.85 9.75
CA ARG A 11 -11.17 -5.11 11.01
C ARG A 11 -10.13 -3.99 10.91
N ILE A 12 -9.70 -3.62 9.70
CA ILE A 12 -8.55 -2.73 9.49
C ILE A 12 -8.72 -1.35 10.14
N SER A 13 -9.96 -0.86 10.26
CA SER A 13 -10.25 0.43 10.91
C SER A 13 -9.92 0.46 12.40
N GLY A 14 -9.90 -0.70 13.06
CA GLY A 14 -9.53 -0.84 14.47
C GLY A 14 -8.04 -1.12 14.70
N MET A 15 -7.24 -1.27 13.63
CA MET A 15 -5.81 -1.56 13.73
C MET A 15 -5.00 -0.30 13.98
N ASN A 16 -3.88 -0.45 14.71
CA ASN A 16 -2.90 0.62 14.84
C ASN A 16 -2.06 0.76 13.56
N TYR A 17 -1.29 1.85 13.46
CA TYR A 17 -0.52 2.13 12.24
C TYR A 17 0.52 1.06 11.90
N LYS A 18 1.12 0.39 12.90
CA LYS A 18 2.09 -0.70 12.65
C LYS A 18 1.39 -1.89 12.04
N GLU A 19 0.26 -2.31 12.60
CA GLU A 19 -0.54 -3.44 12.10
C GLU A 19 -1.03 -3.22 10.66
N ILE A 20 -1.48 -2.00 10.33
CA ILE A 20 -1.90 -1.64 8.96
C ILE A 20 -0.72 -1.74 7.98
N ILE A 21 0.45 -1.22 8.36
CA ILE A 21 1.66 -1.26 7.53
C ILE A 21 2.15 -2.71 7.35
N ASP A 22 2.13 -3.52 8.41
CA ASP A 22 2.53 -4.92 8.37
C ASP A 22 1.59 -5.74 7.47
N LEU A 23 0.28 -5.50 7.55
CA LEU A 23 -0.69 -6.11 6.64
C LEU A 23 -0.41 -5.73 5.18
N HIS A 24 -0.11 -4.46 4.90
CA HIS A 24 0.24 -4.01 3.54
C HIS A 24 1.46 -4.76 2.99
N PHE A 25 2.53 -4.89 3.79
CA PHE A 25 3.73 -5.62 3.36
C PHE A 25 3.48 -7.13 3.25
N ALA A 26 2.69 -7.72 4.14
CA ALA A 26 2.31 -9.14 4.07
C ALA A 26 1.51 -9.44 2.80
N LEU A 27 0.57 -8.57 2.42
CA LEU A 27 -0.15 -8.65 1.14
C LEU A 27 0.84 -8.55 -0.04
N GLN A 28 1.77 -7.61 -0.01
CA GLN A 28 2.76 -7.44 -1.07
C GLN A 28 3.62 -8.69 -1.27
N GLU A 29 4.12 -9.29 -0.20
CA GLU A 29 4.94 -10.50 -0.27
C GLU A 29 4.13 -11.72 -0.76
N GLU A 30 2.86 -11.84 -0.35
CA GLU A 30 1.99 -12.89 -0.86
C GLU A 30 1.71 -12.71 -2.37
N ILE A 31 1.46 -11.47 -2.83
CA ILE A 31 1.29 -11.18 -4.27
C ILE A 31 2.53 -11.63 -5.03
N LYS A 32 3.73 -11.28 -4.55
CA LYS A 32 4.99 -11.71 -5.17
C LYS A 32 5.11 -13.23 -5.23
N ARG A 33 4.75 -13.93 -4.15
CA ARG A 33 4.78 -15.40 -4.07
C ARG A 33 3.84 -16.04 -5.08
N GLN A 34 2.58 -15.61 -5.12
CA GLN A 34 1.57 -16.11 -6.04
C GLN A 34 1.92 -15.80 -7.50
N TYR A 35 2.46 -14.61 -7.77
CA TYR A 35 2.82 -14.18 -9.12
C TYR A 35 4.00 -14.99 -9.73
N LYS A 36 4.90 -15.51 -8.89
CA LYS A 36 5.93 -16.46 -9.36
C LYS A 36 5.30 -17.71 -9.98
N LEU A 37 4.16 -18.15 -9.46
CA LEU A 37 3.42 -19.35 -9.89
C LEU A 37 2.27 -19.05 -10.87
N ARG A 38 2.18 -17.82 -11.41
CA ARG A 38 1.07 -17.33 -12.24
C ARG A 38 0.73 -18.14 -13.50
N LYS A 39 1.59 -19.08 -13.92
CA LYS A 39 1.26 -20.01 -15.02
C LYS A 39 0.08 -20.91 -14.65
N ASN A 40 -0.10 -21.18 -13.36
CA ASN A 40 -1.28 -21.83 -12.83
C ASN A 40 -2.42 -20.78 -12.70
N LYS A 41 -3.60 -21.11 -13.23
CA LYS A 41 -4.79 -20.24 -13.26
C LYS A 41 -5.28 -19.83 -11.87
N GLU A 42 -5.18 -20.72 -10.89
CA GLU A 42 -5.57 -20.42 -9.50
C GLU A 42 -4.64 -19.37 -8.90
N ASN A 43 -3.32 -19.55 -9.04
CA ASN A 43 -2.34 -18.56 -8.56
C ASN A 43 -2.53 -17.21 -9.27
N PHE A 44 -2.81 -17.21 -10.57
CA PHE A 44 -3.12 -16.00 -11.32
C PHE A 44 -4.35 -15.27 -10.75
N ASN A 45 -5.45 -15.98 -10.52
CA ASN A 45 -6.65 -15.40 -9.92
C ASN A 45 -6.39 -14.89 -8.50
N ASN A 46 -5.57 -15.59 -7.72
CA ASN A 46 -5.18 -15.15 -6.38
C ASN A 46 -4.37 -13.85 -6.42
N VAL A 47 -3.47 -13.67 -7.40
CA VAL A 47 -2.75 -12.40 -7.59
C VAL A 47 -3.72 -11.24 -7.78
N ILE A 48 -4.73 -11.40 -8.65
CA ILE A 48 -5.71 -10.34 -8.91
C ILE A 48 -6.44 -9.97 -7.61
N LYS A 49 -7.01 -10.96 -6.92
CA LYS A 49 -7.75 -10.75 -5.66
C LYS A 49 -6.89 -10.09 -4.57
N LEU A 50 -5.64 -10.51 -4.43
CA LEU A 50 -4.72 -9.92 -3.45
C LEU A 50 -4.34 -8.48 -3.83
N CYS A 51 -4.15 -8.20 -5.12
CA CYS A 51 -3.92 -6.84 -5.57
C CYS A 51 -5.12 -5.93 -5.29
N GLU A 52 -6.33 -6.38 -5.61
CA GLU A 52 -7.57 -5.65 -5.34
C GLU A 52 -7.70 -5.32 -3.85
N LYS A 53 -7.44 -6.29 -2.98
CA LYS A 53 -7.43 -6.10 -1.51
C LYS A 53 -6.40 -5.08 -1.06
N SER A 54 -5.19 -5.16 -1.59
CA SER A 54 -4.12 -4.21 -1.28
C SER A 54 -4.48 -2.78 -1.70
N ILE A 55 -5.11 -2.62 -2.87
CA ILE A 55 -5.62 -1.33 -3.38
C ILE A 55 -6.81 -0.84 -2.56
N ALA A 56 -7.68 -1.73 -2.09
CA ALA A 56 -8.86 -1.35 -1.30
C ALA A 56 -8.47 -0.63 0.01
N ILE A 57 -7.36 -1.04 0.62
CA ILE A 57 -6.87 -0.48 1.89
C ILE A 57 -5.83 0.64 1.72
N SER A 58 -5.50 1.03 0.49
CA SER A 58 -4.35 1.89 0.18
C SER A 58 -4.38 3.26 0.87
N SER A 59 -5.56 3.88 1.02
CA SER A 59 -5.70 5.17 1.71
C SER A 59 -5.35 5.06 3.19
N LEU A 60 -5.83 4.01 3.87
CA LEU A 60 -5.52 3.75 5.27
C LEU A 60 -4.03 3.48 5.48
N VAL A 61 -3.39 2.81 4.51
CA VAL A 61 -1.95 2.53 4.55
C VAL A 61 -1.14 3.81 4.44
N ILE A 62 -1.46 4.75 3.54
CA ILE A 62 -0.76 6.04 3.46
C ILE A 62 -0.87 6.79 4.79
N GLU A 63 -2.08 6.86 5.36
CA GLU A 63 -2.27 7.56 6.64
C GLU A 63 -1.52 6.87 7.78
N ALA A 64 -1.45 5.53 7.79
CA ALA A 64 -0.63 4.79 8.74
C ALA A 64 0.88 5.08 8.56
N MET A 65 1.37 5.13 7.32
CA MET A 65 2.77 5.45 7.03
C MET A 65 3.14 6.88 7.45
N LYS A 66 2.26 7.87 7.23
CA LYS A 66 2.43 9.24 7.72
C LYS A 66 2.48 9.29 9.25
N LYS A 67 1.59 8.58 9.94
CA LYS A 67 1.60 8.47 11.41
C LYS A 67 2.90 7.85 11.94
N LYS A 68 3.40 6.80 11.27
CA LYS A 68 4.70 6.20 11.60
C LYS A 68 5.84 7.22 11.46
N HIS A 69 5.91 7.91 10.33
CA HIS A 69 6.93 8.96 10.08
C HIS A 69 6.89 10.05 11.14
N LYS A 70 5.69 10.54 11.49
CA LYS A 70 5.50 11.56 12.53
C LYS A 70 5.99 11.07 13.89
N ALA A 71 5.72 9.80 14.25
CA ALA A 71 6.22 9.20 15.49
C ALA A 71 7.76 9.14 15.51
N GLU A 72 8.38 8.72 14.40
CA GLU A 72 9.85 8.66 14.25
C GLU A 72 10.49 10.05 14.33
N CYS A 73 9.89 11.07 13.72
CA CYS A 73 10.37 12.45 13.84
C CYS A 73 10.25 13.00 15.26
N ASN A 74 9.16 12.67 15.98
CA ASN A 74 8.98 13.06 17.37
C ASN A 74 10.00 12.38 18.30
N GLU A 75 10.31 11.10 18.04
CA GLU A 75 11.35 10.38 18.77
C GLU A 75 12.73 11.01 18.54
N TYR A 76 13.06 11.34 17.29
CA TYR A 76 14.27 12.10 16.96
C TYR A 76 14.36 13.42 17.74
N ALA A 77 13.26 14.18 17.79
CA ALA A 77 13.24 15.46 18.51
C ALA A 77 13.42 15.29 20.03
N ARG A 78 12.84 14.25 20.63
CA ARG A 78 13.04 13.93 22.04
C ARG A 78 14.50 13.58 22.36
N PHE A 79 15.16 12.84 21.47
CA PHE A 79 16.53 12.38 21.68
C PHE A 79 17.58 13.47 21.39
N THR A 80 17.32 14.34 20.41
CA THR A 80 18.31 15.31 19.91
C THR A 80 18.03 16.76 20.29
N GLY A 81 16.81 17.07 20.75
CA GLY A 81 16.35 18.44 20.97
C GLY A 81 16.10 19.23 19.67
N ARG A 82 16.13 18.58 18.50
CA ARG A 82 16.00 19.23 17.18
C ARG A 82 14.83 18.65 16.39
N ILE A 83 14.20 19.47 15.54
CA ILE A 83 13.22 18.97 14.58
C ILE A 83 13.92 18.01 13.62
N SER A 84 13.29 16.87 13.34
CA SER A 84 13.83 15.90 12.39
C SER A 84 13.97 16.51 10.99
N PRO A 85 15.12 16.34 10.33
CA PRO A 85 15.30 16.79 8.95
C PRO A 85 14.63 15.86 7.93
N LEU A 86 14.08 14.72 8.38
CA LEU A 86 13.52 13.70 7.50
C LEU A 86 12.13 14.12 7.00
N LYS A 87 11.99 14.11 5.67
CA LYS A 87 10.72 14.35 4.98
C LYS A 87 10.00 13.03 4.73
N PHE A 88 8.67 13.05 4.75
CA PHE A 88 7.90 11.89 4.32
C PHE A 88 7.88 11.85 2.78
N VAL A 89 8.27 10.71 2.22
CA VAL A 89 8.29 10.49 0.77
C VAL A 89 7.19 9.51 0.40
N TYR A 90 6.30 9.90 -0.51
CA TYR A 90 5.22 9.02 -0.93
C TYR A 90 5.78 7.82 -1.75
N PRO A 91 5.54 6.57 -1.30
CA PRO A 91 6.12 5.39 -1.92
C PRO A 91 5.34 4.95 -3.17
N ASN A 92 5.92 4.03 -3.95
CA ASN A 92 5.22 3.33 -5.03
C ASN A 92 4.29 2.24 -4.46
N HIS A 93 3.12 2.03 -5.09
CA HIS A 93 2.21 0.94 -4.70
C HIS A 93 2.40 -0.28 -5.60
N TYR A 94 3.16 -1.29 -5.15
CA TYR A 94 3.50 -2.47 -5.94
C TYR A 94 2.27 -3.17 -6.55
N ALA A 95 1.23 -3.40 -5.75
CA ALA A 95 0.05 -4.12 -6.19
C ALA A 95 -0.74 -3.38 -7.28
N ALA A 96 -0.77 -2.05 -7.23
CA ALA A 96 -1.47 -1.22 -8.21
C ALA A 96 -0.75 -1.28 -9.56
N GLY A 97 0.58 -1.13 -9.55
CA GLY A 97 1.38 -1.30 -10.77
C GLY A 97 1.26 -2.71 -11.36
N ARG A 98 1.22 -3.74 -10.50
CA ARG A 98 1.05 -5.14 -10.94
C ARG A 98 -0.31 -5.38 -11.57
N LEU A 99 -1.40 -4.98 -10.91
CA LEU A 99 -2.76 -5.19 -11.41
C LEU A 99 -3.01 -4.39 -12.69
N SER A 100 -2.58 -3.13 -12.73
CA SER A 100 -2.70 -2.29 -13.93
C SER A 100 -2.00 -2.93 -15.13
N GLY A 101 -0.80 -3.50 -14.93
CA GLY A 101 -0.09 -4.23 -16.00
C GLY A 101 -0.79 -5.51 -16.46
N LEU A 102 -1.59 -6.16 -15.60
CA LEU A 102 -2.41 -7.33 -15.98
C LEU A 102 -3.66 -6.89 -16.77
N LEU A 103 -4.37 -5.88 -16.27
CA LEU A 103 -5.58 -5.35 -16.90
C LEU A 103 -5.31 -4.75 -18.29
N ARG A 104 -4.19 -4.03 -18.46
CA ARG A 104 -3.76 -3.54 -19.79
C ARG A 104 -3.61 -4.67 -20.81
N LYS A 105 -3.14 -5.85 -20.40
CA LYS A 105 -3.02 -7.03 -21.29
C LYS A 105 -4.36 -7.67 -21.61
N GLN A 106 -5.36 -7.48 -20.74
CA GLN A 106 -6.72 -7.97 -20.91
C GLN A 106 -7.61 -6.96 -21.66
N GLY A 107 -7.11 -5.75 -21.94
CA GLY A 107 -7.86 -4.69 -22.59
C GLY A 107 -8.78 -3.90 -21.66
N ASP A 108 -8.74 -4.15 -20.34
CA ASP A 108 -9.56 -3.44 -19.35
C ASP A 108 -8.90 -2.12 -18.96
N LEU A 109 -9.01 -1.13 -19.85
CA LEU A 109 -8.38 0.19 -19.67
C LEU A 109 -9.15 1.09 -18.69
N ASP A 110 -10.45 0.88 -18.52
CA ASP A 110 -11.27 1.65 -17.60
C ASP A 110 -10.88 1.37 -16.14
N GLN A 111 -10.70 0.09 -15.80
CA GLN A 111 -10.25 -0.29 -14.46
C GLN A 111 -8.82 0.18 -14.18
N VAL A 112 -7.96 0.20 -15.20
CA VAL A 112 -6.61 0.79 -15.09
C VAL A 112 -6.68 2.28 -14.76
N ALA A 113 -7.49 3.04 -15.50
CA ALA A 113 -7.68 4.47 -15.25
C ALA A 113 -8.23 4.73 -13.85
N TYR A 114 -9.17 3.92 -13.38
CA TYR A 114 -9.69 4.00 -12.01
C TYR A 114 -8.58 3.81 -10.96
N ILE A 115 -7.75 2.77 -11.10
CA ILE A 115 -6.64 2.48 -10.17
C ILE A 115 -5.62 3.62 -10.18
N GLU A 116 -5.19 4.06 -11.36
CA GLU A 116 -4.19 5.12 -11.52
C GLU A 116 -4.68 6.44 -10.91
N ASN A 117 -5.94 6.81 -11.14
CA ASN A 117 -6.54 7.99 -10.54
C ASN A 117 -6.62 7.88 -9.01
N LYS A 118 -6.98 6.71 -8.46
CA LYS A 118 -6.99 6.49 -7.01
C LYS A 118 -5.59 6.63 -6.41
N MET A 119 -4.60 5.97 -7.00
CA MET A 119 -3.21 6.05 -6.54
C MET A 119 -2.68 7.49 -6.57
N ALA A 120 -2.96 8.23 -7.65
CA ALA A 120 -2.58 9.63 -7.78
C ALA A 120 -3.22 10.52 -6.70
N ARG A 121 -4.52 10.38 -6.45
CA ARG A 121 -5.23 11.16 -5.40
C ARG A 121 -4.68 10.91 -4.00
N GLU A 122 -4.26 9.70 -3.72
CA GLU A 122 -3.67 9.31 -2.43
C GLU A 122 -2.16 9.62 -2.35
N GLY A 123 -1.56 10.09 -3.45
CA GLY A 123 -0.16 10.46 -3.55
C GLY A 123 0.79 9.30 -3.84
N TRP A 124 0.31 8.06 -3.99
CA TRP A 124 1.15 6.91 -4.32
C TRP A 124 1.93 7.14 -5.61
N GLY A 125 3.23 6.82 -5.57
CA GLY A 125 4.16 6.93 -6.69
C GLY A 125 4.52 8.36 -7.10
N SER A 126 4.01 9.38 -6.41
CA SER A 126 4.31 10.78 -6.73
C SER A 126 5.74 11.20 -6.42
N GLN A 127 6.45 10.45 -5.55
CA GLN A 127 7.76 10.83 -5.00
C GLN A 127 7.77 12.21 -4.33
N ARG A 128 6.59 12.81 -4.11
CA ARG A 128 6.45 14.08 -3.42
C ARG A 128 7.00 13.94 -2.01
N GLN A 129 7.68 14.98 -1.57
CA GLN A 129 8.16 15.09 -0.20
C GLN A 129 7.28 16.06 0.54
N VAL A 130 6.91 15.74 1.77
CA VAL A 130 6.18 16.63 2.66
C VAL A 130 6.93 16.75 3.98
N ASP A 131 7.02 17.99 4.47
CA ASP A 131 7.66 18.29 5.73
C ASP A 131 6.76 17.86 6.90
N LEU A 132 7.34 17.66 8.08
CA LEU A 132 6.61 17.23 9.27
C LEU A 132 5.43 18.15 9.63
N LEU A 133 5.59 19.45 9.36
CA LEU A 133 4.56 20.46 9.64
C LEU A 133 3.37 20.38 8.67
N ASP A 134 3.56 19.72 7.52
CA ASP A 134 2.55 19.53 6.48
C ASP A 134 1.87 18.15 6.57
N LEU A 135 2.17 17.36 7.62
CA LEU A 135 1.64 16.03 7.93
C LEU A 135 0.63 16.02 9.09
#